data_AF-A0A963C0W5-F1
#
_entry.id   AF-A0A963C0W5-F1
#
_cell.length_a   1.000
_cell.length_b   1.000
_cell.length_c   1.000
_cell.angle_alpha   90.00
_cell.angle_beta   90.00
_cell.angle_gamma   90.00
#
_symmetry.space_group_name_H-M   'P 1'
#
loop_
_entity.id
_entity.type
_entity.pdbx_description
1 polymer ?
#
loop_
_entity_poly.entity_id
_entity_poly.type
_entity_poly.pdbx_seq_one_letter_code
_entity_poly.pdbx_strand_id
1 'polypeptide(L)' 'AFVALPQIPPRNVNWFSEGKWVHLAKIAFEKYFMRKMKKGSSEPVFEKMVMGALGIMKLKR' A
#
# COMPACT_ATOMS: atom_id res chain seq x y z
N ALA A 1 37.27 -18.90 -1.41
CA ALA A 1 36.00 -18.99 -0.68
C ALA A 1 35.05 -17.95 -1.25
N PHE A 2 33.85 -18.34 -1.67
CA PHE A 2 32.85 -17.43 -2.21
C PHE A 2 32.06 -16.80 -1.04
N VAL A 3 32.19 -15.49 -0.85
CA VAL A 3 31.41 -14.72 0.13
C VAL A 3 30.22 -14.13 -0.62
N ALA A 4 29.06 -14.78 -0.51
CA ALA A 4 27.79 -14.15 -0.89
C ALA A 4 27.23 -13.41 0.33
N LEU A 5 27.04 -12.11 0.20
CA LEU A 5 26.33 -11.28 1.18
C LEU A 5 24.86 -11.72 1.27
N PRO A 6 24.22 -11.60 2.44
CA PRO A 6 22.87 -12.13 2.70
C PRO A 6 21.85 -11.57 1.68
N GLN A 7 21.12 -12.47 1.01
CA GLN A 7 20.29 -12.10 -0.14
C GLN A 7 18.92 -11.46 0.19
N ILE A 8 18.44 -11.45 1.43
CA ILE A 8 17.30 -10.59 1.88
C ILE A 8 17.47 -10.25 3.38
N PRO A 9 17.53 -8.97 3.79
CA PRO A 9 17.70 -8.54 5.18
C PRO A 9 16.45 -8.74 6.06
N PRO A 10 16.58 -8.71 7.41
CA PRO A 10 15.48 -8.96 8.34
C PRO A 10 14.33 -7.99 8.09
N ARG A 11 13.15 -8.55 7.77
CA ARG A 11 11.93 -7.78 7.57
C ARG A 11 11.12 -7.79 8.87
N ASN A 12 10.84 -6.62 9.44
CA ASN A 12 10.04 -6.47 10.68
C ASN A 12 8.60 -6.99 10.53
N VAL A 13 8.05 -7.05 9.30
CA VAL A 13 6.74 -7.61 8.98
C VAL A 13 6.73 -8.17 7.55
N ASN A 14 6.27 -9.42 7.37
CA ASN A 14 6.13 -10.09 6.08
C ASN A 14 4.69 -10.48 5.85
N TRP A 15 3.95 -9.70 5.05
CA TRP A 15 2.60 -10.07 4.64
C TRP A 15 2.64 -10.52 3.19
N PHE A 16 2.22 -11.76 2.98
CA PHE A 16 2.00 -12.33 1.66
C PHE A 16 0.59 -12.90 1.67
N SER A 17 -0.21 -12.55 0.67
CA SER A 17 -1.59 -13.01 0.55
C SER A 17 -1.87 -13.33 -0.91
N GLU A 18 -2.48 -14.49 -1.14
CA GLU A 18 -2.84 -14.97 -2.46
C GLU A 18 -4.34 -15.27 -2.47
N GLY A 19 -5.04 -14.86 -3.53
CA GLY A 19 -6.46 -15.14 -3.68
C GLY A 19 -7.19 -14.20 -4.63
N LYS A 20 -8.40 -14.60 -5.04
CA LYS A 20 -9.25 -13.81 -5.97
C LYS A 20 -9.60 -12.43 -5.43
N TRP A 21 -9.73 -12.29 -4.11
CA TRP A 21 -9.95 -10.99 -3.45
C TRP A 21 -8.77 -10.03 -3.63
N VAL A 22 -7.54 -10.53 -3.68
CA VAL A 22 -6.33 -9.72 -3.92
C VAL A 22 -6.34 -9.18 -5.36
N HIS A 23 -6.81 -9.98 -6.32
CA HIS A 23 -6.97 -9.54 -7.70
C HIS A 23 -8.02 -8.42 -7.83
N LEU A 24 -9.17 -8.56 -7.15
CA LEU A 24 -10.19 -7.52 -7.11
C LEU A 24 -9.68 -6.24 -6.43
N ALA A 25 -8.97 -6.38 -5.31
CA ALA A 25 -8.35 -5.26 -4.61
C ALA A 25 -7.35 -4.51 -5.53
N LYS A 26 -6.56 -5.23 -6.32
CA LYS A 26 -5.63 -4.66 -7.29
C LYS A 26 -6.35 -3.84 -8.36
N ILE A 27 -7.39 -4.39 -9.00
CA ILE A 27 -8.18 -3.69 -10.02
C ILE A 27 -8.82 -2.43 -9.44
N ALA A 28 -9.39 -2.52 -8.24
CA ALA A 28 -9.99 -1.38 -7.56
C ALA A 28 -8.97 -0.27 -7.30
N PHE A 29 -7.76 -0.65 -6.84
CA PHE A 29 -6.67 0.29 -6.62
C PHE A 29 -6.23 0.99 -7.90
N GLU A 30 -6.05 0.26 -9.00
CA GLU A 30 -5.63 0.84 -10.28
C GLU A 30 -6.65 1.84 -10.83
N LYS A 31 -7.94 1.48 -10.81
CA LYS A 31 -9.02 2.39 -11.22
C LYS A 31 -9.08 3.62 -10.34
N TYR A 32 -8.96 3.44 -9.03
CA TYR A 32 -8.93 4.53 -8.06
C TYR A 32 -7.74 5.47 -8.28
N PHE A 33 -6.54 4.92 -8.48
CA PHE A 33 -5.30 5.68 -8.67
C PHE A 33 -5.33 6.51 -9.96
N MET A 34 -5.74 5.91 -11.08
CA MET A 34 -5.86 6.64 -12.35
C MET A 34 -6.93 7.74 -12.28
N ARG A 35 -8.03 7.50 -11.58
CA ARG A 35 -9.05 8.54 -11.32
C ARG A 35 -8.49 9.69 -10.49
N LYS A 36 -7.66 9.39 -9.48
CA LYS A 36 -7.00 10.39 -8.63
C LYS A 36 -6.05 11.27 -9.45
N MET A 37 -5.21 10.67 -10.28
CA MET A 37 -4.26 11.38 -11.16
C MET A 37 -4.98 12.33 -12.13
N LYS A 38 -6.09 11.88 -12.74
CA LYS A 38 -6.88 12.71 -13.64
C LYS A 38 -7.62 13.85 -12.93
N LYS A 39 -8.05 13.65 -11.68
CA LYS A 39 -8.84 14.63 -10.92
C LYS A 39 -7.98 15.65 -10.16
N GLY A 40 -6.67 15.44 -10.03
CA GLY A 40 -5.74 16.42 -9.46
C GLY A 40 -5.99 16.80 -7.99
N SER A 41 -6.76 16.00 -7.24
CA SER A 41 -7.14 16.31 -5.85
C SER A 41 -6.23 15.58 -4.86
N SER A 42 -5.61 16.35 -3.96
CA SER A 42 -4.59 15.90 -3.00
C SER A 42 -5.15 15.17 -1.77
N GLU A 43 -6.44 15.30 -1.45
CA GLU A 43 -7.04 14.68 -0.26
C GLU A 43 -8.42 14.07 -0.52
N PRO A 44 -8.47 12.85 -1.07
CA PRO A 44 -9.71 12.10 -1.08
C PRO A 44 -10.07 11.70 0.35
N VAL A 45 -11.25 12.12 0.82
CA VAL A 45 -11.82 11.79 2.14
C VAL A 45 -11.72 10.30 2.46
N PHE A 46 -11.82 9.44 1.44
CA PHE A 46 -11.65 8.00 1.56
C PHE A 46 -10.28 7.58 2.13
N GLU A 47 -9.18 8.19 1.70
CA GLU A 47 -7.84 7.86 2.24
C GLU A 47 -7.73 8.26 3.70
N LYS A 48 -8.23 9.44 4.09
CA LYS A 48 -8.27 9.85 5.51
C LYS A 48 -9.08 8.89 6.36
N MET A 49 -10.22 8.42 5.85
CA MET A 49 -11.10 7.49 6.55
C MET A 49 -10.46 6.10 6.71
N VAL A 50 -9.86 5.56 5.64
CA VAL A 50 -9.16 4.26 5.67
C VAL A 50 -7.92 4.33 6.56
N MET A 51 -7.12 5.40 6.45
CA MET A 51 -5.96 5.61 7.30
C MET A 51 -6.35 5.75 8.78
N GLY A 52 -7.46 6.45 9.07
CA GLY A 52 -8.02 6.55 10.42
C GLY A 52 -8.50 5.19 10.96
N ALA A 53 -9.18 4.40 10.14
CA ALA A 53 -9.65 3.06 10.53
C ALA A 53 -8.50 2.07 10.76
N LEU A 54 -7.40 2.19 10.01
CA LEU A 54 -6.20 1.37 10.17
C LEU A 54 -5.25 1.87 11.29
N GLY A 55 -5.60 2.97 11.97
CA GLY A 55 -4.76 3.58 13.01
C GLY A 55 -3.47 4.22 12.47
N ILE A 56 -3.31 4.32 11.15
CA ILE A 56 -2.14 4.90 10.49
C ILE A 56 -2.40 6.41 10.37
N MET A 57 -2.21 7.15 11.46
CA MET A 57 -2.32 8.60 11.41
C MET A 57 -1.18 9.17 10.57
N LYS A 58 -1.47 10.16 9.72
CA LYS A 58 -0.40 10.97 9.10
C LYS A 58 0.43 11.56 10.24
N LEU A 59 1.75 11.45 10.13
CA LEU A 59 2.65 12.16 11.03
C LEU A 59 2.30 13.64 10.98
N LYS A 60 1.94 14.18 12.14
CA LYS A 60 1.83 15.61 12.34
C LYS A 60 3.25 16.16 12.21
N ARG A 61 3.45 17.12 11.31
CA ARG A 61 4.71 17.84 11.26
C ARG A 61 4.92 18.61 12.56
#